data_AF-A0A2N5VNK5-F1
#
_entry.id   AF-A0A2N5VNK5-F1
#
_cell.length_a   1.000
_cell.length_b   1.000
_cell.length_c   1.000
_cell.angle_alpha   90.00
_cell.angle_beta   90.00
_cell.angle_gamma   90.00
#
_symmetry.space_group_name_H-M   'P 1'
#
loop_
_entity.id
_entity.type
_entity.pdbx_description
1 polymer ?
#
loop_
_entity_poly.entity_id
_entity_poly.type
_entity_poly.pdbx_seq_one_letter_code
_entity_poly.pdbx_strand_id
1 'polypeptide(L)'
;MLMPFFADLPACRRTLGLAGHSSHAHMCSKCHLPKDEIHTFDLDLLPRRSNQNHQTLAISARDTNSYSARQKVFNTHGVLFSKLLELDYWSLINDHVIDPMHNLLLGVLAWHCRRFWKMTDRDKTEAAPPPRKVINLILDRVNTPQRRPPTPQTHESPSQENKGSAHTNADMNILNISFQSTNPGDHDYIPTDDVVDPPMAGAIFDSDFLAYINQRLAQIHIPTSISRMIPILGQASYGSLKADEWRNLFTIQLPLCLVPLWCSKDTFSQALLKKFCHLVSMVNLALKRTMTPNRIAQYRRHNRQNSPDVPLAPNHHMSLHIPECLERFGPVRAWWTVPFQRFMGQVIQSCNNGWIGELETTFLQTFMRATNLRALLEAGNLPPLLSLVVINVIGTDPLVSSTASTNLTRLSYQSSLSDHVFQLLICQINSLGPPDYISSDRYQQLSLAEQNLYHPIHARYTPLKHHCNAGITYSTLQANPCNSVVKLNATFPDFHQFGVIENIFQHSYGLTNQA
;
A
#
# COMPACT_ATOMS: atom_id res chain seq x y z
N MET A 1 21.15 -0.73 -18.09
CA MET A 1 20.49 -2.01 -17.76
C MET A 1 19.12 -1.68 -17.18
N LEU A 2 18.05 -2.27 -17.71
CA LEU A 2 16.70 -2.08 -17.16
C LEU A 2 16.52 -2.91 -15.89
N MET A 3 15.87 -2.31 -14.90
CA MET A 3 15.38 -3.00 -13.70
C MET A 3 14.21 -3.96 -14.07
N PRO A 4 13.82 -4.89 -13.18
CA PRO A 4 12.67 -5.76 -13.44
C PRO A 4 11.42 -4.96 -13.82
N PHE A 5 10.64 -5.49 -14.76
CA PHE A 5 9.35 -4.90 -15.12
C PHE A 5 8.31 -5.25 -14.08
N PHE A 6 7.68 -4.25 -13.48
CA PHE A 6 6.60 -4.40 -12.51
C PHE A 6 5.39 -3.57 -12.92
N ALA A 7 4.21 -4.18 -12.81
CA ALA A 7 2.93 -3.51 -12.96
C ALA A 7 1.85 -4.37 -12.30
N ASP A 8 0.60 -3.89 -12.28
CA ASP A 8 -0.52 -4.78 -12.02
C ASP A 8 -0.62 -5.85 -13.12
N LEU A 9 -1.36 -6.94 -12.85
CA LEU A 9 -1.39 -8.08 -13.76
C LEU A 9 -1.90 -7.70 -15.17
N PRO A 10 -3.00 -6.93 -15.34
CA PRO A 10 -3.47 -6.52 -16.66
C PRO A 10 -2.46 -5.66 -17.43
N ALA A 11 -1.88 -4.63 -16.82
CA ALA A 11 -0.90 -3.78 -17.49
C ALA A 11 0.35 -4.57 -17.86
N CYS A 12 0.82 -5.44 -16.96
CA CYS A 12 1.93 -6.34 -17.22
C CYS A 12 1.68 -7.20 -18.46
N ARG A 13 0.48 -7.78 -18.61
CA ARG A 13 0.17 -8.61 -19.79
C ARG A 13 0.19 -7.79 -21.08
N ARG A 14 -0.42 -6.60 -21.08
CA ARG A 14 -0.48 -5.73 -22.26
C ARG A 14 0.91 -5.24 -22.68
N THR A 15 1.69 -4.71 -21.74
CA THR A 15 3.02 -4.16 -22.03
C THR A 15 3.98 -5.23 -22.52
N LEU A 16 3.86 -6.44 -21.99
CA LEU A 16 4.72 -7.57 -22.35
C LEU A 16 4.18 -8.40 -23.52
N GLY A 17 3.09 -8.00 -24.17
CA GLY A 17 2.54 -8.75 -25.29
C GLY A 17 2.13 -10.18 -24.93
N LEU A 18 1.59 -10.39 -23.73
CA LEU A 18 1.08 -11.68 -23.28
C LEU A 18 -0.45 -11.66 -23.25
N ALA A 19 -1.05 -12.84 -23.45
CA ALA A 19 -2.47 -13.03 -23.24
C ALA A 19 -2.89 -12.61 -21.82
N GLY A 20 -4.12 -12.11 -21.72
CA GLY A 20 -4.72 -11.68 -20.47
C GLY A 20 -4.88 -12.83 -19.48
N HIS A 21 -4.92 -12.51 -18.19
CA HIS A 21 -5.14 -13.47 -17.10
C HIS A 21 -6.53 -14.13 -17.13
N SER A 22 -7.44 -13.69 -17.99
CA SER A 22 -8.75 -14.31 -18.23
C SER A 22 -8.70 -15.40 -19.30
N SER A 23 -7.61 -15.51 -20.07
CA SER A 23 -7.46 -16.51 -21.12
C SER A 23 -7.54 -17.92 -20.56
N HIS A 24 -8.38 -18.77 -21.17
CA HIS A 24 -8.48 -20.18 -20.78
C HIS A 24 -7.19 -20.96 -21.05
N ALA A 25 -6.55 -20.74 -22.20
CA ALA A 25 -5.33 -21.47 -22.57
C ALA A 25 -4.02 -20.80 -22.08
N HIS A 26 -4.00 -19.48 -21.91
CA HIS A 26 -2.76 -18.70 -21.72
C HIS A 26 -2.80 -17.78 -20.50
N MET A 27 -3.41 -18.22 -19.40
CA MET A 27 -3.59 -17.44 -18.18
C MET A 27 -2.26 -16.98 -17.55
N CYS A 28 -1.28 -17.88 -17.44
CA CYS A 28 -0.02 -17.63 -16.73
C CYS A 28 1.04 -16.97 -17.62
N SER A 29 1.82 -16.03 -17.06
CA SER A 29 2.96 -15.39 -17.74
C SER A 29 4.28 -16.14 -17.57
N LYS A 30 4.33 -17.13 -16.68
CA LYS A 30 5.54 -17.89 -16.32
C LYS A 30 5.50 -19.35 -16.77
N CYS A 31 4.32 -19.95 -16.86
CA CYS A 31 4.12 -21.33 -17.32
C CYS A 31 2.95 -21.44 -18.32
N HIS A 32 2.74 -22.64 -18.83
CA HIS A 32 1.68 -22.98 -19.79
C HIS A 32 0.44 -23.63 -19.15
N LEU A 33 0.16 -23.33 -17.88
CA LEU A 33 -1.03 -23.84 -17.20
C LEU A 33 -2.32 -23.24 -17.79
N PRO A 34 -3.28 -24.07 -18.24
CA PRO A 34 -4.61 -23.62 -18.62
C PRO A 34 -5.46 -23.31 -17.38
N LYS A 35 -6.47 -22.46 -17.54
CA LYS A 35 -7.35 -22.00 -16.46
C LYS A 35 -8.13 -23.15 -15.80
N ASP A 36 -8.47 -24.18 -16.57
CA ASP A 36 -9.26 -25.31 -16.07
C ASP A 36 -8.44 -26.20 -15.12
N GLU A 37 -7.11 -26.13 -15.20
CA GLU A 37 -6.17 -26.85 -14.34
C GLU A 37 -5.61 -25.95 -13.21
N ILE A 38 -6.25 -24.82 -12.90
CA ILE A 38 -5.77 -23.83 -11.91
C ILE A 38 -5.51 -24.41 -10.51
N HIS A 39 -6.09 -25.57 -10.20
CA HIS A 39 -5.88 -26.33 -8.97
C HIS A 39 -4.54 -27.09 -8.94
N THR A 40 -3.71 -26.99 -9.98
CA THR A 40 -2.37 -27.58 -10.00
C THR A 40 -1.37 -26.68 -9.27
N PHE A 41 -0.99 -27.08 -8.06
CA PHE A 41 -0.06 -26.32 -7.19
C PHE A 41 1.41 -26.72 -7.33
N ASP A 42 1.68 -27.85 -8.01
CA ASP A 42 3.04 -28.29 -8.22
C ASP A 42 3.61 -27.71 -9.52
N LEU A 43 4.43 -26.66 -9.38
CA LEU A 43 5.04 -25.99 -10.51
C LEU A 43 6.09 -26.86 -11.23
N ASP A 44 6.59 -27.92 -10.60
CA ASP A 44 7.60 -28.79 -11.18
C ASP A 44 6.99 -29.72 -12.26
N LEU A 45 5.67 -29.93 -12.20
CA LEU A 45 4.90 -30.67 -13.22
C LEU A 45 4.51 -29.80 -14.42
N LEU A 46 4.70 -28.49 -14.34
CA LEU A 46 4.17 -27.54 -15.32
C LEU A 46 5.24 -27.08 -16.32
N PRO A 47 4.97 -27.16 -17.63
CA PRO A 47 5.89 -26.65 -18.63
C PRO A 47 6.07 -25.14 -18.50
N ARG A 48 7.33 -24.71 -18.35
CA ARG A 48 7.70 -23.31 -18.24
C ARG A 48 7.69 -22.61 -19.60
N ARG A 49 7.35 -21.32 -19.60
CA ARG A 49 7.50 -20.49 -20.80
C ARG A 49 8.99 -20.24 -21.06
N SER A 50 9.40 -20.36 -22.31
CA SER A 50 10.77 -20.02 -22.75
C SER A 50 10.80 -18.62 -23.36
N ASN A 51 11.81 -17.82 -22.97
CA ASN A 51 12.03 -16.49 -23.55
C ASN A 51 12.33 -16.56 -25.05
N GLN A 52 13.15 -17.53 -25.47
CA GLN A 52 13.55 -17.71 -26.86
C GLN A 52 12.34 -18.10 -27.73
N ASN A 53 11.51 -19.02 -27.24
CA ASN A 53 10.28 -19.40 -27.94
C ASN A 53 9.31 -18.21 -28.02
N HIS A 54 9.18 -17.44 -26.93
CA HIS A 54 8.36 -16.24 -26.92
C HIS A 54 8.85 -15.21 -27.94
N GLN A 55 10.16 -14.92 -27.97
CA GLN A 55 10.76 -14.01 -28.95
C GLN A 55 10.49 -14.45 -30.38
N THR A 56 10.72 -15.74 -30.68
CA THR A 56 10.49 -16.29 -32.03
C THR A 56 9.04 -16.13 -32.48
N LEU A 57 8.08 -16.46 -31.60
CA LEU A 57 6.64 -16.33 -31.89
C LEU A 57 6.18 -14.86 -31.98
N ALA A 58 6.74 -13.99 -31.15
CA ALA A 58 6.43 -12.57 -31.17
C ALA A 58 6.98 -11.87 -32.42
N ILE A 59 8.19 -12.22 -32.84
CA ILE A 59 8.80 -11.73 -34.09
C ILE A 59 8.02 -12.24 -35.29
N SER A 60 7.67 -13.54 -35.32
CA SER A 60 6.84 -14.07 -36.41
C SER A 60 5.47 -13.41 -36.45
N ALA A 61 4.85 -13.12 -35.29
CA ALA A 61 3.63 -12.32 -35.24
C ALA A 61 3.85 -10.91 -35.84
N ARG A 62 4.93 -10.20 -35.47
CA ARG A 62 5.23 -8.86 -36.02
C ARG A 62 5.41 -8.89 -37.54
N ASP A 63 6.14 -9.88 -38.04
CA ASP A 63 6.57 -9.97 -39.44
C ASP A 63 5.47 -10.53 -40.36
N THR A 64 4.34 -10.98 -39.81
CA THR A 64 3.18 -11.36 -40.63
C THR A 64 2.45 -10.15 -41.20
N ASN A 65 2.23 -10.18 -42.52
CA ASN A 65 1.64 -9.07 -43.28
C ASN A 65 0.11 -8.91 -43.11
N SER A 66 -0.56 -9.76 -42.34
CA SER A 66 -2.01 -9.73 -42.18
C SER A 66 -2.41 -9.67 -40.70
N TYR A 67 -3.43 -8.86 -40.40
CA TYR A 67 -4.10 -8.86 -39.10
C TYR A 67 -4.63 -10.26 -38.72
N SER A 68 -5.22 -10.99 -39.66
CA SER A 68 -5.75 -12.33 -39.39
C SER A 68 -4.66 -13.34 -39.04
N ALA A 69 -3.48 -13.22 -39.65
CA ALA A 69 -2.32 -14.04 -39.34
C ALA A 69 -1.79 -13.75 -37.93
N ARG A 70 -1.69 -12.46 -37.56
CA ARG A 70 -1.34 -12.04 -36.19
C ARG A 70 -2.32 -12.56 -35.15
N GLN A 71 -3.63 -12.44 -35.42
CA GLN A 71 -4.66 -12.93 -34.53
C GLN A 71 -4.61 -14.45 -34.37
N LYS A 72 -4.28 -15.20 -35.43
CA LYS A 72 -4.08 -16.64 -35.35
C LYS A 72 -2.92 -17.00 -34.42
N VAL A 73 -1.77 -16.33 -34.55
CA VAL A 73 -0.62 -16.54 -33.64
C VAL A 73 -1.01 -16.22 -32.20
N PHE A 74 -1.71 -15.11 -31.97
CA PHE A 74 -2.18 -14.75 -30.63
C PHE A 74 -3.17 -15.76 -30.04
N ASN A 75 -4.16 -16.21 -30.81
CA ASN A 75 -5.14 -17.18 -30.33
C ASN A 75 -4.49 -18.53 -30.01
N THR A 76 -3.51 -18.96 -30.82
CA THR A 76 -2.81 -20.24 -30.61
C THR A 76 -1.81 -20.18 -29.46
N HIS A 77 -1.02 -19.11 -29.35
CA HIS A 77 0.12 -19.06 -28.42
C HIS A 77 0.00 -18.02 -27.29
N GLY A 78 -0.96 -17.12 -27.36
CA GLY A 78 -1.17 -16.05 -26.39
C GLY A 78 -0.04 -15.03 -26.37
N VAL A 79 0.58 -14.75 -27.52
CA VAL A 79 1.75 -13.87 -27.65
C VAL A 79 1.50 -12.79 -28.70
N LEU A 80 1.92 -11.57 -28.38
CA LEU A 80 1.98 -10.39 -29.24
C LEU A 80 3.41 -9.81 -29.20
N PHE A 81 3.76 -9.04 -30.23
CA PHE A 81 5.03 -8.33 -30.24
C PHE A 81 5.03 -7.19 -29.21
N SER A 82 6.09 -7.14 -28.40
CA SER A 82 6.43 -6.00 -27.55
C SER A 82 7.77 -5.45 -27.96
N LYS A 83 7.90 -4.11 -28.01
CA LYS A 83 9.17 -3.45 -28.34
C LYS A 83 10.27 -3.78 -27.33
N LEU A 84 9.90 -4.17 -26.10
CA LEU A 84 10.83 -4.61 -25.07
C LEU A 84 11.59 -5.89 -25.43
N LEU A 85 11.13 -6.66 -26.44
CA LEU A 85 11.82 -7.85 -26.92
C LEU A 85 13.12 -7.55 -27.68
N GLU A 86 13.30 -6.31 -28.14
CA GLU A 86 14.53 -5.86 -28.81
C GLU A 86 15.67 -5.57 -27.84
N LEU A 87 15.45 -5.75 -26.55
CA LEU A 87 16.47 -5.57 -25.52
C LEU A 87 17.21 -6.90 -25.32
N ASP A 88 18.36 -7.06 -25.98
CA ASP A 88 19.12 -8.31 -25.99
C ASP A 88 19.52 -8.82 -24.60
N TYR A 89 19.69 -7.92 -23.64
CA TYR A 89 20.05 -8.25 -22.25
C TYR A 89 18.86 -8.60 -21.35
N TRP A 90 17.63 -8.52 -21.85
CA TRP A 90 16.41 -8.55 -21.03
C TRP A 90 15.46 -9.68 -21.46
N SER A 91 15.10 -10.55 -20.51
CA SER A 91 14.15 -11.62 -20.71
C SER A 91 12.74 -11.19 -20.31
N LEU A 92 11.83 -11.13 -21.28
CA LEU A 92 10.42 -10.84 -21.01
C LEU A 92 9.77 -11.79 -20.02
N ILE A 93 10.09 -13.08 -20.11
CA ILE A 93 9.54 -14.09 -19.22
C ILE A 93 10.16 -14.00 -17.82
N ASN A 94 11.47 -13.83 -17.71
CA ASN A 94 12.15 -13.92 -16.42
C ASN A 94 12.25 -12.57 -15.70
N ASP A 95 12.36 -11.46 -16.43
CA ASP A 95 12.64 -10.11 -15.91
C ASP A 95 11.39 -9.28 -15.57
N HIS A 96 10.20 -9.85 -15.69
CA HIS A 96 9.01 -9.28 -15.05
C HIS A 96 8.73 -9.92 -13.70
N VAL A 97 8.21 -9.13 -12.76
CA VAL A 97 7.88 -9.57 -11.41
C VAL A 97 6.39 -9.61 -11.16
N ILE A 98 6.00 -10.49 -10.24
CA ILE A 98 4.62 -10.59 -9.76
C ILE A 98 4.54 -9.75 -8.51
N ASP A 99 4.05 -8.52 -8.65
CA ASP A 99 3.99 -7.57 -7.55
C ASP A 99 3.08 -8.07 -6.41
N PRO A 100 3.61 -8.34 -5.20
CA PRO A 100 2.83 -8.88 -4.09
C PRO A 100 1.80 -7.90 -3.54
N MET A 101 1.95 -6.59 -3.80
CA MET A 101 0.91 -5.63 -3.42
C MET A 101 -0.37 -5.89 -4.24
N HIS A 102 -0.28 -6.03 -5.56
CA HIS A 102 -1.43 -6.40 -6.39
C HIS A 102 -1.84 -7.88 -6.22
N ASN A 103 -0.86 -8.79 -6.18
CA ASN A 103 -1.14 -10.22 -6.18
C ASN A 103 -1.59 -10.74 -4.81
N LEU A 104 -0.81 -10.49 -3.75
CA LEU A 104 -1.14 -11.01 -2.41
C LEU A 104 -2.16 -10.11 -1.71
N LEU A 105 -1.88 -8.80 -1.59
CA LEU A 105 -2.71 -7.92 -0.74
C LEU A 105 -4.05 -7.57 -1.39
N LEU A 106 -4.03 -7.02 -2.61
CA LEU A 106 -5.25 -6.65 -3.33
C LEU A 106 -5.92 -7.83 -4.05
N GLY A 107 -5.20 -8.94 -4.19
CA GLY A 107 -5.64 -10.14 -4.88
C GLY A 107 -6.08 -11.23 -3.92
N VAL A 108 -5.13 -12.04 -3.44
CA VAL A 108 -5.37 -13.22 -2.61
C VAL A 108 -6.11 -12.85 -1.31
N LEU A 109 -5.61 -11.89 -0.53
CA LEU A 109 -6.24 -11.48 0.74
C LEU A 109 -7.66 -10.94 0.54
N ALA A 110 -7.82 -10.01 -0.41
CA ALA A 110 -9.12 -9.45 -0.74
C ALA A 110 -10.12 -10.53 -1.20
N TRP A 111 -9.66 -11.50 -1.99
CA TRP A 111 -10.46 -12.62 -2.43
C TRP A 111 -10.87 -13.53 -1.26
N HIS A 112 -9.94 -13.86 -0.35
CA HIS A 112 -10.25 -14.67 0.83
C HIS A 112 -11.33 -14.00 1.69
N CYS A 113 -11.22 -12.69 1.97
CA CYS A 113 -12.26 -11.97 2.73
C CYS A 113 -13.62 -11.92 2.03
N ARG A 114 -13.63 -11.62 0.72
CA ARG A 114 -14.88 -11.34 -0.01
C ARG A 114 -15.59 -12.59 -0.53
N ARG A 115 -14.83 -13.58 -1.04
CA ARG A 115 -15.39 -14.76 -1.72
C ARG A 115 -15.36 -15.99 -0.85
N PHE A 116 -14.26 -16.24 -0.15
CA PHE A 116 -14.13 -17.44 0.68
C PHE A 116 -14.86 -17.28 2.03
N TRP A 117 -14.53 -16.23 2.78
CA TRP A 117 -15.13 -15.95 4.08
C TRP A 117 -16.47 -15.21 4.02
N LYS A 118 -16.78 -14.58 2.87
CA LYS A 118 -18.01 -13.81 2.65
C LYS A 118 -18.26 -12.76 3.74
N MET A 119 -17.21 -12.05 4.16
CA MET A 119 -17.27 -10.94 5.13
C MET A 119 -17.93 -9.69 4.50
N THR A 120 -19.14 -9.84 3.98
CA THR A 120 -19.92 -8.81 3.31
C THR A 120 -21.33 -8.83 3.88
N ASP A 121 -21.85 -7.67 4.25
CA ASP A 121 -23.22 -7.51 4.72
C ASP A 121 -24.19 -7.78 3.55
N ARG A 122 -24.89 -8.93 3.58
CA ARG A 122 -25.75 -9.37 2.47
C ARG A 122 -26.84 -8.33 2.15
N ASP A 123 -27.34 -7.64 3.17
CA ASP A 123 -28.48 -6.73 3.10
C ASP A 123 -28.12 -5.31 2.58
N LYS A 124 -26.84 -5.01 2.33
CA LYS A 124 -26.40 -3.70 1.80
C LYS A 124 -25.73 -3.76 0.43
N THR A 125 -25.57 -4.95 -0.14
CA THR A 125 -24.93 -5.14 -1.45
C THR A 125 -25.75 -4.58 -2.60
N GLU A 126 -27.08 -4.52 -2.47
CA GLU A 126 -27.99 -3.96 -3.49
C GLU A 126 -28.00 -2.42 -3.50
N ALA A 127 -27.47 -1.77 -2.47
CA ALA A 127 -27.52 -0.30 -2.31
C ALA A 127 -26.17 0.41 -2.55
N ALA A 128 -25.10 -0.33 -2.83
CA ALA A 128 -23.78 0.28 -3.01
C ALA A 128 -23.58 0.71 -4.48
N PRO A 129 -23.58 2.02 -4.81
CA PRO A 129 -23.24 2.46 -6.15
C PRO A 129 -21.79 2.07 -6.49
N PRO A 130 -21.48 1.74 -7.75
CA PRO A 130 -20.12 1.41 -8.16
C PRO A 130 -19.14 2.54 -7.80
N PRO A 131 -17.87 2.25 -7.51
CA PRO A 131 -16.87 3.26 -7.14
C PRO A 131 -16.71 4.32 -8.24
N ARG A 132 -17.40 5.45 -8.12
CA ARG A 132 -17.38 6.60 -9.05
C ARG A 132 -16.08 7.41 -8.94
N LYS A 133 -14.90 6.80 -9.14
CA LYS A 133 -13.63 7.55 -9.16
C LYS A 133 -12.72 7.34 -10.37
N VAL A 134 -13.18 6.65 -11.41
CA VAL A 134 -12.47 6.63 -12.70
C VAL A 134 -13.39 6.85 -13.92
N ILE A 135 -14.70 6.61 -13.79
CA ILE A 135 -15.65 6.76 -14.92
C ILE A 135 -16.07 8.22 -15.17
N ASN A 136 -16.02 9.10 -14.17
CA ASN A 136 -16.38 10.51 -14.34
C ASN A 136 -15.36 11.34 -15.15
N LEU A 137 -14.23 10.76 -15.56
CA LEU A 137 -13.31 11.40 -16.50
C LEU A 137 -13.61 11.06 -17.97
N ILE A 138 -14.57 10.15 -18.24
CA ILE A 138 -14.91 9.70 -19.60
C ILE A 138 -16.32 10.16 -20.03
N LEU A 139 -17.23 10.44 -19.10
CA LEU A 139 -18.64 10.76 -19.45
C LEU A 139 -19.01 12.26 -19.45
N ASP A 140 -18.12 13.17 -19.07
CA ASP A 140 -18.38 14.62 -19.16
C ASP A 140 -18.21 15.22 -20.58
N ARG A 141 -18.21 14.37 -21.62
CA ARG A 141 -18.15 14.81 -23.03
C ARG A 141 -19.49 14.83 -23.79
N VAL A 142 -20.62 14.67 -23.11
CA VAL A 142 -21.95 14.80 -23.77
C VAL A 142 -22.57 16.19 -23.62
N ASN A 143 -22.00 17.08 -22.79
CA ASN A 143 -22.47 18.47 -22.74
C ASN A 143 -21.38 19.41 -23.25
N THR A 144 -21.61 19.96 -24.44
CA THR A 144 -20.84 21.04 -25.04
C THR A 144 -20.74 22.22 -24.05
N PRO A 145 -19.54 22.72 -23.71
CA PRO A 145 -19.46 23.91 -22.87
C PRO A 145 -20.03 25.12 -23.62
N GLN A 146 -21.11 25.69 -23.08
CA GLN A 146 -21.62 26.99 -23.51
C GLN A 146 -20.49 28.02 -23.41
N ARG A 147 -20.14 28.65 -24.54
CA ARG A 147 -19.28 29.84 -24.57
C ARG A 147 -19.91 30.93 -23.70
N ARG A 148 -19.13 31.51 -22.77
CA ARG A 148 -19.47 32.80 -22.16
C ARG A 148 -19.53 33.89 -23.26
N PRO A 149 -20.50 34.82 -23.20
CA PRO A 149 -20.60 35.90 -24.17
C PRO A 149 -19.48 36.93 -23.98
N PRO A 150 -18.94 37.52 -25.07
CA PRO A 150 -18.24 38.78 -25.01
C PRO A 150 -19.26 39.94 -25.10
N THR A 151 -19.03 41.02 -24.36
CA THR A 151 -19.79 42.27 -24.47
C THR A 151 -18.82 43.44 -24.36
N PRO A 152 -19.06 44.61 -24.99
CA PRO A 152 -19.85 44.94 -26.18
C PRO A 152 -19.09 45.84 -27.19
N GLN A 153 -19.79 46.15 -28.30
CA GLN A 153 -19.69 47.30 -29.25
C GLN A 153 -19.60 46.75 -30.68
N THR A 154 -20.53 46.99 -31.63
CA THR A 154 -21.51 48.07 -31.84
C THR A 154 -22.50 47.63 -32.94
N HIS A 155 -23.76 48.05 -32.80
CA HIS A 155 -24.78 48.34 -33.81
C HIS A 155 -25.26 47.31 -34.87
N GLU A 156 -26.60 47.18 -34.85
CA GLU A 156 -27.55 46.95 -35.97
C GLU A 156 -27.90 45.51 -36.43
N SER A 157 -29.12 45.10 -36.04
CA SER A 157 -29.97 44.08 -36.69
C SER A 157 -30.60 44.65 -37.98
N PRO A 158 -31.41 43.91 -38.78
CA PRO A 158 -31.86 42.50 -38.68
C PRO A 158 -31.73 41.73 -40.04
N SER A 159 -31.74 40.40 -40.13
CA SER A 159 -32.94 39.55 -40.24
C SER A 159 -32.65 38.33 -41.14
N GLN A 160 -33.43 37.26 -40.94
CA GLN A 160 -33.80 36.18 -41.86
C GLN A 160 -32.90 34.94 -42.07
N GLU A 161 -33.47 33.82 -41.57
CA GLU A 161 -33.62 32.49 -42.17
C GLU A 161 -32.98 32.24 -43.55
N ASN A 162 -32.17 31.18 -43.68
CA ASN A 162 -32.57 30.03 -44.52
C ASN A 162 -31.66 28.80 -44.43
N LYS A 163 -32.28 27.65 -44.72
CA LYS A 163 -31.70 26.31 -44.95
C LYS A 163 -31.11 26.19 -46.38
N GLY A 164 -30.13 25.31 -46.57
CA GLY A 164 -29.68 24.78 -47.87
C GLY A 164 -28.17 24.49 -47.86
N SER A 165 -27.74 23.23 -47.74
CA SER A 165 -27.48 22.23 -48.79
C SER A 165 -26.25 22.51 -49.69
N ALA A 166 -25.22 21.65 -49.49
CA ALA A 166 -24.30 21.03 -50.44
C ALA A 166 -23.61 21.89 -51.54
N HIS A 167 -22.28 22.01 -51.51
CA HIS A 167 -21.35 21.12 -52.24
C HIS A 167 -19.89 21.65 -52.23
N THR A 168 -18.97 20.71 -51.99
CA THR A 168 -17.60 20.56 -52.53
C THR A 168 -16.62 21.72 -52.49
N ASN A 169 -15.50 21.50 -51.78
CA ASN A 169 -14.21 21.42 -52.46
C ASN A 169 -13.26 20.46 -51.74
N ALA A 170 -12.78 19.50 -52.52
CA ALA A 170 -11.75 18.54 -52.18
C ALA A 170 -10.39 19.23 -52.19
N ASP A 171 -9.54 18.94 -51.20
CA ASP A 171 -8.29 18.18 -51.38
C ASP A 171 -7.34 18.41 -50.20
N MET A 172 -7.00 17.30 -49.54
CA MET A 172 -5.65 16.87 -49.13
C MET A 172 -5.80 15.67 -48.19
N ASN A 173 -6.15 14.53 -48.80
CA ASN A 173 -6.31 13.25 -48.13
C ASN A 173 -4.98 12.47 -48.22
N ILE A 174 -4.02 12.82 -47.36
CA ILE A 174 -2.81 12.02 -47.09
C ILE A 174 -2.65 11.97 -45.57
N LEU A 175 -2.70 10.75 -45.00
CA LEU A 175 -2.65 10.38 -43.57
C LEU A 175 -4.00 10.27 -42.83
N ASN A 176 -4.91 9.47 -43.39
CA ASN A 176 -5.89 8.76 -42.57
C ASN A 176 -5.25 7.50 -41.96
N ILE A 177 -4.39 7.68 -40.95
CA ILE A 177 -4.04 6.61 -40.01
C ILE A 177 -4.99 6.75 -38.83
N SER A 178 -6.21 6.28 -39.03
CA SER A 178 -7.17 6.08 -37.95
C SER A 178 -6.64 4.98 -37.04
N PHE A 179 -6.21 5.34 -35.82
CA PHE A 179 -6.20 4.37 -34.72
C PHE A 179 -7.65 4.08 -34.36
N GLN A 180 -8.29 3.20 -35.15
CA GLN A 180 -9.52 2.54 -34.76
C GLN A 180 -9.24 1.78 -33.46
N SER A 181 -9.71 2.36 -32.36
CA SER A 181 -10.25 1.69 -31.18
C SER A 181 -10.02 0.16 -31.15
N THR A 182 -9.02 -0.31 -30.41
CA THR A 182 -8.92 -1.73 -30.02
C THR A 182 -9.81 -1.99 -28.81
N ASN A 183 -11.10 -1.77 -28.99
CA ASN A 183 -12.12 -2.17 -28.04
C ASN A 183 -12.70 -3.50 -28.54
N PRO A 184 -12.25 -4.67 -28.05
CA PRO A 184 -13.10 -5.85 -28.10
C PRO A 184 -14.07 -5.70 -26.92
N GLY A 185 -15.22 -5.09 -27.21
CA GLY A 185 -16.38 -5.28 -26.34
C GLY A 185 -16.68 -6.76 -26.27
N ASP A 186 -16.55 -7.32 -25.08
CA ASP A 186 -17.43 -8.38 -24.64
C ASP A 186 -18.36 -7.73 -23.59
N HIS A 187 -19.33 -6.98 -24.11
CA HIS A 187 -20.55 -6.67 -23.37
C HIS A 187 -21.49 -7.83 -23.64
N ASP A 188 -21.31 -8.93 -22.90
CA ASP A 188 -22.35 -9.89 -22.50
C ASP A 188 -21.72 -10.95 -21.58
N TYR A 189 -21.51 -10.58 -20.31
CA TYR A 189 -21.45 -11.57 -19.24
C TYR A 189 -22.59 -11.27 -18.26
N ILE A 190 -23.75 -11.85 -18.56
CA ILE A 190 -24.74 -12.21 -17.56
C ILE A 190 -24.29 -13.57 -17.02
N PRO A 191 -24.06 -13.75 -15.71
CA PRO A 191 -23.78 -15.08 -15.17
C PRO A 191 -25.01 -15.95 -15.46
N THR A 192 -24.85 -16.97 -16.30
CA THR A 192 -25.83 -18.05 -16.42
C THR A 192 -25.79 -18.86 -15.13
N ASP A 193 -26.92 -18.88 -14.44
CA ASP A 193 -27.23 -19.86 -13.41
C ASP A 193 -27.18 -21.29 -13.99
N ASP A 194 -27.00 -22.22 -13.05
CA ASP A 194 -27.17 -23.67 -13.14
C ASP A 194 -25.97 -24.53 -13.61
N VAL A 195 -25.18 -24.97 -12.63
CA VAL A 195 -25.22 -26.38 -12.18
C VAL A 195 -25.08 -26.42 -10.65
N VAL A 196 -26.06 -27.03 -9.99
CA VAL A 196 -26.21 -27.19 -8.54
C VAL A 196 -25.70 -28.57 -8.09
N ASP A 197 -24.91 -28.62 -7.00
CA ASP A 197 -24.89 -29.59 -5.87
C ASP A 197 -23.47 -29.82 -5.28
N PRO A 198 -23.26 -30.07 -3.96
CA PRO A 198 -23.89 -29.57 -2.73
C PRO A 198 -22.91 -28.69 -1.90
N PRO A 199 -23.34 -28.03 -0.81
CA PRO A 199 -22.75 -26.76 -0.38
C PRO A 199 -21.72 -26.87 0.76
N MET A 200 -20.70 -26.00 0.76
CA MET A 200 -20.27 -25.41 2.04
C MET A 200 -21.36 -24.42 2.47
N ALA A 201 -22.43 -24.94 3.08
CA ALA A 201 -23.74 -24.29 3.24
C ALA A 201 -23.83 -23.12 4.22
N GLY A 202 -22.76 -22.77 4.91
CA GLY A 202 -22.71 -21.62 5.81
C GLY A 202 -21.88 -20.49 5.20
N ALA A 203 -22.31 -19.24 5.36
CA ALA A 203 -21.30 -18.19 5.41
C ALA A 203 -20.34 -18.55 6.57
N ILE A 204 -19.05 -18.69 6.31
CA ILE A 204 -18.06 -18.95 7.37
C ILE A 204 -18.10 -17.81 8.41
N PHE A 205 -18.49 -16.62 7.97
CA PHE A 205 -18.77 -15.44 8.78
C PHE A 205 -20.22 -15.01 8.50
N ASP A 206 -21.13 -15.33 9.41
CA ASP A 206 -22.48 -14.77 9.43
C ASP A 206 -22.47 -13.33 9.97
N SER A 207 -23.64 -12.69 10.01
CA SER A 207 -23.77 -11.31 10.49
C SER A 207 -23.34 -11.16 11.95
N ASP A 208 -23.65 -12.16 12.78
CA ASP A 208 -23.30 -12.18 14.20
C ASP A 208 -21.80 -12.29 14.43
N PHE A 209 -21.13 -13.14 13.65
CA PHE A 209 -19.68 -13.29 13.68
C PHE A 209 -18.98 -12.01 13.19
N LEU A 210 -19.51 -11.36 12.15
CA LEU A 210 -18.98 -10.07 11.68
C LEU A 210 -19.16 -8.97 12.74
N ALA A 211 -20.30 -8.95 13.44
CA ALA A 211 -20.55 -8.05 14.56
C ALA A 211 -19.57 -8.31 15.71
N TYR A 212 -19.29 -9.58 16.04
CA TYR A 212 -18.28 -9.97 17.03
C TYR A 212 -16.89 -9.44 16.66
N ILE A 213 -16.47 -9.60 15.40
CA ILE A 213 -15.18 -9.07 14.94
C ILE A 213 -15.17 -7.55 15.08
N ASN A 214 -16.19 -6.87 14.59
CA ASN A 214 -16.27 -5.40 14.66
C ASN A 214 -16.24 -4.88 16.10
N GLN A 215 -16.88 -5.58 17.05
CA GLN A 215 -16.79 -5.27 18.47
C GLN A 215 -15.35 -5.39 19.00
N ARG A 216 -14.61 -6.43 18.58
CA ARG A 216 -13.21 -6.62 18.96
C ARG A 216 -12.28 -5.62 18.29
N LEU A 217 -12.48 -5.31 17.01
CA LEU A 217 -11.68 -4.32 16.29
C LEU A 217 -11.68 -2.96 16.99
N ALA A 218 -12.83 -2.55 17.56
CA ALA A 218 -12.94 -1.31 18.33
C ALA A 218 -12.11 -1.29 19.64
N GLN A 219 -11.77 -2.47 20.18
CA GLN A 219 -10.96 -2.61 21.41
C GLN A 219 -9.45 -2.69 21.11
N ILE A 220 -9.06 -2.85 19.85
CA ILE A 220 -7.64 -2.96 19.48
C ILE A 220 -7.05 -1.55 19.34
N HIS A 221 -6.28 -1.15 20.35
CA HIS A 221 -5.49 0.07 20.32
C HIS A 221 -4.13 -0.20 19.65
N ILE A 222 -3.85 0.52 18.55
CA ILE A 222 -2.63 0.35 17.76
C ILE A 222 -1.85 1.67 17.73
N PRO A 223 -0.53 1.65 17.97
CA PRO A 223 0.29 2.85 17.94
C PRO A 223 0.14 3.64 16.64
N THR A 224 0.15 4.97 16.73
CA THR A 224 -0.05 5.85 15.56
C THR A 224 1.06 5.74 14.51
N SER A 225 2.20 5.13 14.86
CA SER A 225 3.27 4.80 13.91
C SER A 225 2.83 3.75 12.87
N ILE A 226 1.81 2.95 13.17
CA ILE A 226 1.18 2.01 12.24
C ILE A 226 -0.04 2.69 11.62
N SER A 227 0.17 3.35 10.47
CA SER A 227 -0.91 4.02 9.74
C SER A 227 -1.89 3.03 9.08
N ARG A 228 -3.13 3.50 8.82
CA ARG A 228 -4.17 2.86 7.98
C ARG A 228 -4.72 1.54 8.53
N MET A 229 -5.53 1.68 9.57
CA MET A 229 -6.23 0.60 10.22
C MET A 229 -7.72 0.65 9.92
N ILE A 230 -8.36 -0.51 9.89
CA ILE A 230 -9.77 -0.60 9.56
C ILE A 230 -10.58 -0.66 10.86
N PRO A 231 -11.44 0.34 11.13
CA PRO A 231 -12.29 0.35 12.32
C PRO A 231 -13.47 -0.61 12.18
N ILE A 232 -13.92 -0.87 10.95
CA ILE A 232 -15.10 -1.68 10.68
C ILE A 232 -14.99 -2.47 9.37
N LEU A 233 -15.36 -3.73 9.40
CA LEU A 233 -15.43 -4.62 8.24
C LEU A 233 -16.86 -4.76 7.73
N GLY A 234 -17.01 -4.92 6.41
CA GLY A 234 -18.27 -5.22 5.74
C GLY A 234 -19.20 -4.04 5.47
N GLN A 235 -18.82 -2.81 5.83
CA GLN A 235 -19.61 -1.61 5.52
C GLN A 235 -19.23 -0.99 4.17
N ALA A 236 -20.22 -0.87 3.27
CA ALA A 236 -20.05 -0.28 1.94
C ALA A 236 -19.56 1.19 1.99
N SER A 237 -19.95 1.94 3.03
CA SER A 237 -19.53 3.34 3.26
C SER A 237 -18.03 3.51 3.44
N TYR A 238 -17.33 2.46 3.92
CA TYR A 238 -15.88 2.50 4.12
C TYR A 238 -15.09 2.33 2.81
N GLY A 239 -15.77 1.96 1.72
CA GLY A 239 -15.17 1.82 0.40
C GLY A 239 -14.25 0.60 0.26
N SER A 240 -13.41 0.61 -0.79
CA SER A 240 -12.44 -0.46 -1.02
C SER A 240 -11.16 -0.24 -0.22
N LEU A 241 -10.74 -1.30 0.47
CA LEU A 241 -9.51 -1.31 1.23
C LEU A 241 -8.27 -1.20 0.34
N LYS A 242 -7.32 -0.39 0.77
CA LYS A 242 -6.01 -0.20 0.16
C LYS A 242 -5.06 -1.33 0.57
N ALA A 243 -3.97 -1.50 -0.17
CA ALA A 243 -3.03 -2.60 0.08
C ALA A 243 -2.44 -2.61 1.51
N ASP A 244 -2.06 -1.43 2.03
CA ASP A 244 -1.55 -1.32 3.42
C ASP A 244 -2.62 -1.69 4.46
N GLU A 245 -3.90 -1.39 4.18
CA GLU A 245 -5.03 -1.73 5.07
C GLU A 245 -5.25 -3.25 5.07
N TRP A 246 -5.21 -3.90 3.89
CA TRP A 246 -5.24 -5.37 3.81
C TRP A 246 -4.09 -6.04 4.56
N ARG A 247 -2.87 -5.50 4.42
CA ARG A 247 -1.71 -6.03 5.15
C ARG A 247 -1.95 -5.94 6.65
N ASN A 248 -2.30 -4.77 7.17
CA ASN A 248 -2.48 -4.57 8.61
C ASN A 248 -3.63 -5.41 9.15
N LEU A 249 -4.73 -5.53 8.39
CA LEU A 249 -5.87 -6.36 8.74
C LEU A 249 -5.44 -7.82 8.97
N PHE A 250 -4.73 -8.43 8.02
CA PHE A 250 -4.34 -9.84 8.12
C PHE A 250 -3.15 -10.12 9.03
N THR A 251 -2.23 -9.16 9.19
CA THR A 251 -1.00 -9.39 9.96
C THR A 251 -1.10 -8.93 11.41
N ILE A 252 -2.10 -8.10 11.75
CA ILE A 252 -2.27 -7.53 13.09
C ILE A 252 -3.69 -7.78 13.62
N GLN A 253 -4.72 -7.25 12.97
CA GLN A 253 -6.08 -7.25 13.55
C GLN A 253 -6.74 -8.63 13.57
N LEU A 254 -6.83 -9.30 12.42
CA LEU A 254 -7.47 -10.61 12.32
C LEU A 254 -6.79 -11.68 13.17
N PRO A 255 -5.45 -11.74 13.31
CA PRO A 255 -4.83 -12.65 14.27
C PRO A 255 -5.32 -12.45 15.70
N LEU A 256 -5.53 -11.20 16.14
CA LEU A 256 -6.03 -10.89 17.49
C LEU A 256 -7.51 -11.27 17.67
N CYS A 257 -8.31 -11.28 16.61
CA CYS A 257 -9.73 -11.62 16.66
C CYS A 257 -10.01 -13.11 16.41
N LEU A 258 -9.38 -13.70 15.38
CA LEU A 258 -9.73 -15.01 14.84
C LEU A 258 -8.99 -16.16 15.52
N VAL A 259 -7.74 -15.95 15.97
CA VAL A 259 -7.00 -17.01 16.67
C VAL A 259 -7.71 -17.42 17.97
N PRO A 260 -8.12 -16.50 18.85
CA PRO A 260 -8.85 -16.88 20.07
C PRO A 260 -10.18 -17.59 19.77
N LEU A 261 -10.84 -17.19 18.68
CA LEU A 261 -12.15 -17.70 18.29
C LEU A 261 -12.08 -19.12 17.70
N TRP A 262 -11.04 -19.41 16.91
CA TRP A 262 -10.84 -20.73 16.30
C TRP A 262 -9.92 -21.65 17.09
N CYS A 263 -9.49 -21.25 18.29
CA CYS A 263 -8.70 -22.09 19.20
C CYS A 263 -9.55 -23.17 19.92
N SER A 264 -10.78 -23.39 19.47
CA SER A 264 -11.71 -24.39 19.97
C SER A 264 -11.28 -25.83 19.64
N LYS A 265 -11.94 -26.81 20.29
CA LYS A 265 -11.64 -28.24 20.11
C LYS A 265 -12.24 -28.84 18.82
N ASP A 266 -13.06 -28.10 18.09
CA ASP A 266 -13.67 -28.61 16.87
C ASP A 266 -12.66 -28.66 15.71
N THR A 267 -12.72 -29.76 14.96
CA THR A 267 -11.81 -30.03 13.85
C THR A 267 -11.94 -29.02 12.72
N PHE A 268 -13.13 -28.46 12.52
CA PHE A 268 -13.42 -27.48 11.48
C PHE A 268 -12.71 -26.13 11.75
N SER A 269 -12.87 -25.56 12.94
CA SER A 269 -12.22 -24.30 13.32
C SER A 269 -10.71 -24.44 13.37
N GLN A 270 -10.19 -25.58 13.82
CA GLN A 270 -8.74 -25.85 13.76
C GLN A 270 -8.21 -25.91 12.33
N ALA A 271 -8.96 -26.52 11.40
CA ALA A 271 -8.59 -26.53 9.99
C ALA A 271 -8.62 -25.11 9.39
N LEU A 272 -9.62 -24.31 9.74
CA LEU A 272 -9.75 -22.92 9.30
C LEU A 272 -8.62 -22.03 9.85
N LEU A 273 -8.29 -22.19 11.13
CA LEU A 273 -7.16 -21.54 11.79
C LEU A 273 -5.85 -21.91 11.10
N LYS A 274 -5.64 -23.20 10.80
CA LYS A 274 -4.43 -23.66 10.10
C LYS A 274 -4.29 -23.02 8.72
N LYS A 275 -5.37 -23.00 7.92
CA LYS A 275 -5.40 -22.34 6.61
C LYS A 275 -5.11 -20.83 6.76
N PHE A 276 -5.72 -20.17 7.75
CA PHE A 276 -5.45 -18.77 8.06
C PHE A 276 -3.98 -18.50 8.43
N CYS A 277 -3.38 -19.33 9.29
CA CYS A 277 -1.98 -19.20 9.67
C CYS A 277 -1.04 -19.35 8.46
N HIS A 278 -1.33 -20.27 7.53
CA HIS A 278 -0.56 -20.40 6.30
C HIS A 278 -0.66 -19.16 5.42
N LEU A 279 -1.86 -18.60 5.24
CA LEU A 279 -2.09 -17.36 4.49
C LEU A 279 -1.31 -16.18 5.08
N VAL A 280 -1.42 -15.96 6.39
CA VAL A 280 -0.73 -14.86 7.09
C VAL A 280 0.79 -15.05 7.06
N SER A 281 1.26 -16.29 7.23
CA SER A 281 2.70 -16.61 7.17
C SER A 281 3.28 -16.33 5.79
N MET A 282 2.55 -16.69 4.73
CA MET A 282 2.94 -16.42 3.34
C MET A 282 3.14 -14.91 3.10
N VAL A 283 2.17 -14.09 3.52
CA VAL A 283 2.26 -12.61 3.38
C VAL A 283 3.40 -12.04 4.20
N ASN A 284 3.54 -12.47 5.46
CA ASN A 284 4.60 -12.00 6.35
C ASN A 284 6.00 -12.31 5.82
N LEU A 285 6.20 -13.51 5.24
CA LEU A 285 7.47 -13.92 4.66
C LEU A 285 7.79 -13.12 3.38
N ALA A 286 6.83 -12.97 2.47
CA ALA A 286 7.04 -12.22 1.23
C ALA A 286 7.42 -10.75 1.49
N LEU A 287 6.79 -10.12 2.49
CA LEU A 287 6.98 -8.69 2.75
C LEU A 287 8.17 -8.36 3.69
N LYS A 288 8.98 -9.35 4.08
CA LYS A 288 10.20 -9.10 4.88
C LYS A 288 11.18 -8.22 4.10
N ARG A 289 11.90 -7.37 4.86
CA ARG A 289 12.95 -6.48 4.32
C ARG A 289 14.20 -7.23 3.89
N THR A 290 14.40 -8.44 4.39
CA THR A 290 15.52 -9.32 4.05
C THR A 290 14.98 -10.64 3.55
N MET A 291 15.69 -11.25 2.60
CA MET A 291 15.26 -12.49 1.97
C MET A 291 16.41 -13.50 2.03
N THR A 292 16.09 -14.75 2.36
CA THR A 292 17.05 -15.85 2.46
C THR A 292 16.44 -17.10 1.82
N PRO A 293 17.26 -18.06 1.34
CA PRO A 293 16.75 -19.30 0.74
C PRO A 293 15.77 -20.05 1.66
N ASN A 294 16.03 -20.08 2.97
CA ASN A 294 15.14 -20.69 3.96
C ASN A 294 13.76 -20.00 4.02
N ARG A 295 13.71 -18.66 3.98
CA ARG A 295 12.43 -17.93 3.97
C ARG A 295 11.63 -18.19 2.70
N ILE A 296 12.31 -18.30 1.56
CA ILE A 296 11.69 -18.62 0.28
C ILE A 296 11.12 -20.05 0.32
N ALA A 297 11.87 -21.01 0.89
CA ALA A 297 11.40 -22.38 1.08
C ALA A 297 10.17 -22.45 2.02
N GLN A 298 10.18 -21.70 3.12
CA GLN A 298 9.02 -21.59 4.02
C GLN A 298 7.80 -20.96 3.32
N TYR A 299 8.01 -19.92 2.50
CA TYR A 299 6.94 -19.35 1.69
C TYR A 299 6.33 -20.39 0.76
N ARG A 300 7.16 -21.16 0.02
CA ARG A 300 6.67 -22.24 -0.88
C ARG A 300 5.81 -23.25 -0.12
N ARG A 301 6.27 -23.68 1.05
CA ARG A 301 5.53 -24.61 1.92
C ARG A 301 4.17 -24.04 2.33
N HIS A 302 4.13 -22.81 2.84
CA HIS A 302 2.87 -22.19 3.26
C HIS A 302 1.91 -21.95 2.10
N ASN A 303 2.41 -21.56 0.94
CA ASN A 303 1.56 -21.32 -0.23
C ASN A 303 0.88 -22.62 -0.71
N ARG A 304 1.62 -23.74 -0.80
CA ARG A 304 1.06 -25.05 -1.13
C ARG A 304 0.00 -25.52 -0.13
N GLN A 305 0.18 -25.21 1.16
CA GLN A 305 -0.75 -25.59 2.24
C GLN A 305 -1.95 -24.65 2.37
N ASN A 306 -1.99 -23.54 1.62
CA ASN A 306 -3.07 -22.56 1.64
C ASN A 306 -4.13 -22.79 0.55
N SER A 307 -4.08 -23.90 -0.20
CA SER A 307 -5.10 -24.17 -1.24
C SER A 307 -6.50 -24.28 -0.63
N PRO A 308 -7.44 -23.39 -0.95
CA PRO A 308 -8.82 -23.54 -0.55
C PRO A 308 -9.56 -24.49 -1.52
N ASP A 309 -10.51 -25.27 -1.00
CA ASP A 309 -11.27 -26.27 -1.76
C ASP A 309 -12.45 -25.61 -2.52
N VAL A 310 -12.15 -24.54 -3.25
CA VAL A 310 -13.12 -23.69 -3.96
C VAL A 310 -12.48 -23.13 -5.24
N PRO A 311 -13.28 -22.69 -6.23
CA PRO A 311 -12.76 -22.15 -7.48
C PRO A 311 -11.74 -21.03 -7.26
N LEU A 312 -10.54 -21.20 -7.78
CA LEU A 312 -9.43 -20.29 -7.53
C LEU A 312 -9.43 -19.10 -8.50
N ALA A 313 -9.01 -17.94 -7.99
CA ALA A 313 -8.64 -16.81 -8.84
C ALA A 313 -7.22 -16.95 -9.42
N PRO A 314 -6.92 -16.37 -10.59
CA PRO A 314 -5.57 -16.38 -11.20
C PRO A 314 -4.45 -15.97 -10.25
N ASN A 315 -4.73 -15.06 -9.32
CA ASN A 315 -3.75 -14.57 -8.34
C ASN A 315 -3.23 -15.67 -7.38
N HIS A 316 -4.01 -16.72 -7.14
CA HIS A 316 -3.55 -17.89 -6.37
C HIS A 316 -2.50 -18.68 -7.14
N HIS A 317 -2.68 -18.85 -8.44
CA HIS A 317 -1.67 -19.48 -9.27
C HIS A 317 -0.43 -18.58 -9.40
N MET A 318 -0.62 -17.28 -9.67
CA MET A 318 0.49 -16.33 -9.76
C MET A 318 1.29 -16.22 -8.44
N SER A 319 0.67 -16.45 -7.28
CA SER A 319 1.42 -16.45 -6.00
C SER A 319 2.46 -17.56 -5.91
N LEU A 320 2.30 -18.66 -6.66
CA LEU A 320 3.25 -19.77 -6.73
C LEU A 320 4.57 -19.38 -7.40
N HIS A 321 4.53 -18.37 -8.26
CA HIS A 321 5.69 -17.85 -8.99
C HIS A 321 6.39 -16.66 -8.30
N ILE A 322 5.85 -16.15 -7.17
CA ILE A 322 6.54 -15.12 -6.36
C ILE A 322 7.92 -15.59 -5.86
N PRO A 323 8.14 -16.85 -5.42
CA PRO A 323 9.45 -17.37 -5.05
C PRO A 323 10.53 -17.16 -6.10
N GLU A 324 10.22 -17.35 -7.39
CA GLU A 324 11.18 -17.13 -8.49
C GLU A 324 11.60 -15.66 -8.56
N CYS A 325 10.66 -14.74 -8.30
CA CYS A 325 10.95 -13.30 -8.23
C CYS A 325 11.83 -12.98 -7.00
N LEU A 326 11.56 -13.61 -5.85
CA LEU A 326 12.34 -13.43 -4.63
C LEU A 326 13.78 -13.95 -4.76
N GLU A 327 13.97 -15.07 -5.45
CA GLU A 327 15.29 -15.65 -5.71
C GLU A 327 16.12 -14.75 -6.63
N ARG A 328 15.48 -14.15 -7.64
CA ARG A 328 16.18 -13.40 -8.68
C ARG A 328 16.41 -11.93 -8.32
N PHE A 329 15.44 -11.28 -7.70
CA PHE A 329 15.47 -9.84 -7.42
C PHE A 329 15.58 -9.51 -5.94
N GLY A 330 15.63 -10.53 -5.08
CA GLY A 330 15.73 -10.35 -3.65
C GLY A 330 14.41 -9.86 -3.02
N PRO A 331 14.48 -9.13 -1.89
CA PRO A 331 13.31 -8.70 -1.13
C PRO A 331 12.34 -7.85 -1.95
N VAL A 332 11.03 -8.07 -1.76
CA VAL A 332 9.93 -7.38 -2.46
C VAL A 332 10.06 -5.85 -2.47
N ARG A 333 10.63 -5.26 -1.41
CA ARG A 333 10.80 -3.81 -1.30
C ARG A 333 11.71 -3.20 -2.36
N ALA A 334 12.55 -4.01 -3.01
CA ALA A 334 13.40 -3.56 -4.11
C ALA A 334 12.61 -3.37 -5.42
N TRP A 335 11.45 -4.00 -5.58
CA TRP A 335 10.74 -4.08 -6.86
C TRP A 335 9.21 -3.97 -6.78
N TRP A 336 8.66 -3.65 -5.60
CA TRP A 336 7.22 -3.43 -5.42
C TRP A 336 6.71 -2.11 -6.01
N THR A 337 5.43 -2.08 -6.38
CA THR A 337 4.84 -0.92 -7.08
C THR A 337 4.45 0.25 -6.17
N VAL A 338 4.47 0.10 -4.84
CA VAL A 338 3.93 1.12 -3.89
C VAL A 338 4.54 2.52 -4.08
N PRO A 339 5.88 2.71 -4.14
CA PRO A 339 6.47 4.04 -4.31
C PRO A 339 6.09 4.65 -5.67
N PHE A 340 6.08 3.82 -6.71
CA PHE A 340 5.74 4.23 -8.06
C PHE A 340 4.27 4.61 -8.21
N GLN A 341 3.34 3.94 -7.53
CA GLN A 341 1.93 4.35 -7.55
C GLN A 341 1.71 5.72 -6.89
N ARG A 342 2.43 6.03 -5.80
CA ARG A 342 2.35 7.35 -5.17
C ARG A 342 2.88 8.44 -6.10
N PHE A 343 4.02 8.15 -6.72
CA PHE A 343 4.64 9.05 -7.68
C PHE A 343 3.76 9.24 -8.93
N MET A 344 3.21 8.16 -9.51
CA MET A 344 2.27 8.22 -10.62
C MET A 344 1.00 9.01 -10.26
N GLY A 345 0.53 8.92 -9.02
CA GLY A 345 -0.56 9.76 -8.53
C GLY A 345 -0.24 11.26 -8.66
N GLN A 346 1.00 11.67 -8.37
CA GLN A 346 1.46 13.05 -8.55
C GLN A 346 1.56 13.43 -10.03
N VAL A 347 2.06 12.52 -10.88
CA VAL A 347 2.16 12.73 -12.33
C VAL A 347 0.77 12.89 -12.95
N ILE A 348 -0.20 12.06 -12.58
CA ILE A 348 -1.59 12.15 -13.08
C ILE A 348 -2.27 13.43 -12.60
N GLN A 349 -1.96 13.89 -11.38
CA GLN A 349 -2.46 15.16 -10.85
C GLN A 349 -1.78 16.39 -11.48
N SER A 350 -0.70 16.22 -12.23
CA SER A 350 -0.07 17.32 -12.96
C SER A 350 -0.98 17.81 -14.10
N CYS A 351 -0.90 19.12 -14.38
CA CYS A 351 -1.68 19.74 -15.46
C CYS A 351 -1.37 19.02 -16.78
N ASN A 352 -2.39 18.41 -17.36
CA ASN A 352 -2.34 17.83 -18.69
C ASN A 352 -3.41 18.50 -19.56
N ASN A 353 -3.19 18.48 -20.87
CA ASN A 353 -4.13 19.05 -21.83
C ASN A 353 -5.38 18.15 -22.02
N GLY A 354 -5.35 16.90 -21.56
CA GLY A 354 -6.43 15.93 -21.70
C GLY A 354 -6.54 15.28 -23.08
N TRP A 355 -5.52 15.43 -23.95
CA TRP A 355 -5.54 14.90 -25.32
C TRP A 355 -4.90 13.52 -25.36
N ILE A 356 -5.73 12.49 -25.60
CA ILE A 356 -5.29 11.09 -25.77
C ILE A 356 -4.30 11.02 -26.95
N GLY A 357 -3.13 10.40 -26.74
CA GLY A 357 -2.02 10.36 -27.70
C GLY A 357 -0.93 11.41 -27.44
N GLU A 358 -1.25 12.49 -26.73
CA GLU A 358 -0.28 13.48 -26.23
C GLU A 358 -0.04 13.38 -24.72
N LEU A 359 -0.95 12.69 -24.01
CA LEU A 359 -0.86 12.44 -22.58
C LEU A 359 0.41 11.66 -22.22
N GLU A 360 0.75 10.63 -23.00
CA GLU A 360 1.94 9.81 -22.79
C GLU A 360 3.21 10.65 -22.90
N THR A 361 3.27 11.51 -23.93
CA THR A 361 4.37 12.45 -24.15
C THR A 361 4.44 13.46 -23.01
N THR A 362 3.30 14.01 -22.58
CA THR A 362 3.22 14.98 -21.47
C THR A 362 3.69 14.34 -20.16
N PHE A 363 3.20 13.14 -19.84
CA PHE A 363 3.63 12.41 -18.64
C PHE A 363 5.11 12.05 -18.68
N LEU A 364 5.63 11.61 -19.82
CA LEU A 364 7.05 11.32 -19.99
C LEU A 364 7.90 12.60 -19.83
N GLN A 365 7.51 13.70 -20.46
CA GLN A 365 8.22 14.97 -20.33
C GLN A 365 8.19 15.49 -18.88
N THR A 366 7.04 15.44 -18.22
CA THR A 366 6.91 15.82 -16.81
C THR A 366 7.76 14.93 -15.91
N PHE A 367 7.79 13.62 -16.17
CA PHE A 367 8.66 12.67 -15.47
C PHE A 367 10.14 13.02 -15.63
N MET A 368 10.59 13.25 -16.87
CA MET A 368 11.96 13.61 -17.18
C MET A 368 12.35 14.96 -16.54
N ARG A 369 11.46 15.96 -16.56
CA ARG A 369 11.68 17.24 -15.88
C ARG A 369 11.80 17.08 -14.37
N ALA A 370 10.91 16.32 -13.75
CA ALA A 370 10.92 16.10 -12.30
C ALA A 370 12.18 15.34 -11.84
N THR A 371 12.59 14.31 -12.59
CA THR A 371 13.81 13.53 -12.28
C THR A 371 15.08 14.34 -12.49
N ASN A 372 15.20 15.09 -13.59
CA ASN A 372 16.33 15.98 -13.82
C ASN A 372 16.42 17.07 -12.75
N LEU A 373 15.29 17.67 -12.36
CA LEU A 373 15.25 18.65 -11.28
C LEU A 373 15.74 18.03 -9.96
N ARG A 374 15.26 16.83 -9.61
CA ARG A 374 15.72 16.12 -8.40
C ARG A 374 17.23 15.85 -8.43
N ALA A 375 17.76 15.40 -9.56
CA ALA A 375 19.19 15.16 -9.71
C ALA A 375 20.03 16.45 -9.57
N LEU A 376 19.56 17.57 -10.13
CA LEU A 376 20.19 18.89 -9.96
C LEU A 376 20.16 19.36 -8.51
N LEU A 377 19.05 19.11 -7.82
CA LEU A 377 18.84 19.41 -6.40
C LEU A 377 19.75 18.58 -5.49
N GLU A 378 19.97 17.30 -5.81
CA GLU A 378 20.85 16.39 -5.06
C GLU A 378 22.35 16.62 -5.34
N ALA A 379 22.71 17.14 -6.51
CA ALA A 379 24.12 17.37 -6.91
C ALA A 379 24.83 18.48 -6.11
N GLY A 380 24.11 19.30 -5.32
CA GLY A 380 24.68 20.30 -4.41
C GLY A 380 25.37 21.51 -5.07
N ASN A 381 25.56 21.51 -6.39
CA ASN A 381 26.26 22.54 -7.16
C ASN A 381 25.36 23.71 -7.58
N LEU A 382 24.39 24.08 -6.74
CA LEU A 382 23.44 25.15 -7.07
C LEU A 382 24.01 26.52 -6.65
N PRO A 383 23.79 27.58 -7.45
CA PRO A 383 24.17 28.95 -7.09
C PRO A 383 23.70 29.31 -5.66
N PRO A 384 24.51 30.03 -4.86
CA PRO A 384 24.16 30.36 -3.47
C PRO A 384 22.80 31.04 -3.32
N LEU A 385 22.34 31.77 -4.34
CA LEU A 385 21.04 32.45 -4.34
C LEU A 385 19.84 31.48 -4.32
N LEU A 386 20.01 30.27 -4.85
CA LEU A 386 18.95 29.26 -4.95
C LEU A 386 18.89 28.35 -3.72
N SER A 387 19.91 28.37 -2.85
CA SER A 387 19.98 27.51 -1.66
C SER A 387 18.77 27.71 -0.71
N LEU A 388 18.25 28.93 -0.59
CA LEU A 388 17.05 29.25 0.20
C LEU A 388 15.76 28.66 -0.40
N VAL A 389 15.67 28.56 -1.73
CA VAL A 389 14.52 27.97 -2.43
C VAL A 389 14.59 26.45 -2.40
N VAL A 390 15.80 25.90 -2.50
CA VAL A 390 16.09 24.46 -2.45
C VAL A 390 15.65 23.84 -1.13
N ILE A 391 15.84 24.52 0.00
CA ILE A 391 15.35 24.09 1.33
C ILE A 391 13.82 23.93 1.35
N ASN A 392 13.09 24.76 0.59
CA ASN A 392 11.63 24.73 0.54
C ASN A 392 11.08 23.74 -0.51
N VAL A 393 11.87 23.39 -1.54
CA VAL A 393 11.46 22.56 -2.68
C VAL A 393 11.93 21.11 -2.54
N ILE A 394 13.17 20.88 -2.10
CA ILE A 394 13.58 19.59 -1.55
C ILE A 394 12.95 19.54 -0.16
N GLY A 395 11.64 19.26 -0.11
CA GLY A 395 11.03 18.80 1.12
C GLY A 395 11.94 17.69 1.64
N THR A 396 12.63 17.98 2.74
CA THR A 396 13.53 17.10 3.44
C THR A 396 12.98 15.67 3.34
N ASP A 397 13.76 14.73 2.80
CA ASP A 397 13.68 13.37 3.36
C ASP A 397 13.65 13.56 4.88
N PRO A 398 12.88 12.78 5.65
CA PRO A 398 12.87 12.93 7.10
C PRO A 398 14.22 12.40 7.66
N LEU A 399 15.34 13.03 7.32
CA LEU A 399 16.24 13.49 8.35
C LEU A 399 15.35 14.28 9.30
N VAL A 400 14.98 13.59 10.38
CA VAL A 400 14.58 14.14 11.66
C VAL A 400 14.72 15.66 11.62
N SER A 401 13.63 16.34 11.30
CA SER A 401 13.52 17.76 11.57
C SER A 401 13.64 17.84 13.08
N SER A 402 14.86 18.03 13.57
CA SER A 402 15.16 18.32 14.96
C SER A 402 14.63 19.69 15.35
N THR A 403 13.96 20.40 14.45
CA THR A 403 12.90 21.32 14.80
C THR A 403 11.63 20.52 15.05
N ALA A 404 11.61 19.86 16.21
CA ALA A 404 10.38 19.82 16.97
C ALA A 404 9.97 21.29 17.13
N SER A 405 9.11 21.80 16.25
CA SER A 405 8.21 22.85 16.66
C SER A 405 7.30 22.19 17.68
N THR A 406 7.82 22.16 18.90
CA THR A 406 7.07 22.10 20.12
C THR A 406 6.03 23.20 20.03
N ASN A 407 4.88 22.89 19.42
CA ASN A 407 3.62 23.48 19.84
C ASN A 407 3.33 22.91 21.23
N LEU A 408 4.21 23.26 22.19
CA LEU A 408 4.00 23.14 23.61
C LEU A 408 2.79 24.02 23.87
N THR A 409 1.63 23.41 24.04
CA THR A 409 0.58 24.05 24.83
C THR A 409 1.10 24.05 26.26
N ARG A 410 1.90 25.07 26.56
CA ARG A 410 2.46 25.33 27.89
C ARG A 410 1.27 25.59 28.80
N LEU A 411 0.98 24.67 29.72
CA LEU A 411 0.08 24.98 30.82
C LEU A 411 0.81 25.99 31.71
N SER A 412 0.14 27.08 32.06
CA SER A 412 0.68 28.20 32.84
C SER A 412 1.01 27.87 34.30
N TYR A 413 0.84 26.60 34.72
CA TYR A 413 0.98 26.16 36.10
C TYR A 413 2.06 25.06 36.22
N GLN A 414 3.10 25.32 37.03
CA GLN A 414 4.11 24.31 37.39
C GLN A 414 3.56 23.45 38.54
N SER A 415 3.19 22.21 38.24
CA SER A 415 2.76 21.22 39.22
C SER A 415 3.97 20.70 40.02
N SER A 416 3.77 20.29 41.27
CA SER A 416 4.77 19.54 42.05
C SER A 416 4.58 18.05 41.82
N LEU A 417 5.68 17.30 41.66
CA LEU A 417 5.63 15.84 41.69
C LEU A 417 5.10 15.37 43.06
N SER A 418 4.43 14.21 43.08
CA SER A 418 4.12 13.53 44.34
C SER A 418 5.41 13.04 45.00
N ASP A 419 5.42 12.97 46.34
CA ASP A 419 6.60 12.57 47.11
C ASP A 419 7.18 11.24 46.63
N HIS A 420 6.32 10.28 46.31
CA HIS A 420 6.76 8.97 45.82
C HIS A 420 7.50 9.06 44.47
N VAL A 421 6.92 9.74 43.48
CA VAL A 421 7.55 9.88 42.15
C VAL A 421 8.81 10.73 42.24
N PHE A 422 8.81 11.73 43.12
CA PHE A 422 9.96 12.59 43.34
C PHE A 422 11.14 11.83 43.97
N GLN A 423 10.89 10.96 44.95
CA GLN A 423 11.93 10.08 45.51
C GLN A 423 12.50 9.13 44.45
N LEU A 424 11.65 8.53 43.61
CA LEU A 424 12.11 7.68 42.50
C LEU A 424 12.97 8.46 41.50
N LEU A 425 12.61 9.71 41.21
CA LEU A 425 13.40 10.58 40.35
C LEU A 425 14.78 10.86 40.94
N ILE A 426 14.87 11.18 42.24
CA ILE A 426 16.16 11.42 42.92
C ILE A 426 17.02 10.16 42.89
N CYS A 427 16.46 8.98 43.21
CA CYS A 427 17.17 7.70 43.13
C CYS A 427 17.70 7.44 41.71
N GLN A 428 16.91 7.76 40.68
CA GLN A 428 17.30 7.57 39.29
C GLN A 428 18.39 8.57 38.84
N ILE A 429 18.35 9.81 39.34
CA ILE A 429 19.41 10.79 39.04
C ILE A 429 20.72 10.37 39.69
N ASN A 430 20.69 9.94 40.95
CA ASN A 430 21.87 9.42 41.66
C ASN A 430 22.43 8.13 41.06
N SER A 431 21.64 7.34 40.33
CA SER A 431 22.12 6.14 39.64
C SER A 431 22.75 6.42 38.27
N LEU A 432 22.40 7.55 37.62
CA LEU A 432 22.84 7.92 36.29
C LEU A 432 23.96 8.98 36.28
N GLY A 433 24.06 9.81 37.32
CA GLY A 433 24.96 10.96 37.41
C GLY A 433 25.88 10.91 38.64
N PRO A 434 26.51 12.04 39.01
CA PRO A 434 27.24 12.12 40.28
C PRO A 434 26.27 11.85 41.44
N PRO A 435 26.75 11.15 42.50
CA PRO A 435 25.93 10.90 43.67
C PRO A 435 25.61 12.21 44.43
N ASP A 436 24.82 12.11 45.50
CA ASP A 436 24.57 13.20 46.46
C ASP A 436 23.55 14.26 46.03
N TYR A 437 22.65 13.94 45.09
CA TYR A 437 21.45 14.72 44.90
C TYR A 437 20.39 14.44 46.00
N ILE A 438 19.85 15.50 46.58
CA ILE A 438 18.80 15.44 47.62
C ILE A 438 17.65 16.42 47.32
N SER A 439 16.51 16.27 47.98
CA SER A 439 15.41 17.24 47.86
C SER A 439 15.80 18.61 48.41
N SER A 440 15.30 19.68 47.79
CA SER A 440 15.55 21.06 48.25
C SER A 440 15.11 21.28 49.70
N ASP A 441 14.02 20.64 50.14
CA ASP A 441 13.54 20.75 51.52
C ASP A 441 14.53 20.16 52.51
N ARG A 442 15.14 19.01 52.16
CA ARG A 442 16.17 18.37 52.98
C ARG A 442 17.47 19.17 52.95
N TYR A 443 17.84 19.71 51.80
CA TYR A 443 19.02 20.57 51.64
C TYR A 443 18.95 21.81 52.54
N GLN A 444 17.78 22.45 52.64
CA GLN A 444 17.58 23.62 53.51
C GLN A 444 17.69 23.32 55.01
N GLN A 445 17.51 22.06 55.41
CA GLN A 445 17.63 21.62 56.80
C GLN A 445 19.07 21.27 57.20
N LEU A 446 20.01 21.21 56.23
CA LEU A 446 21.42 20.91 56.47
C LEU A 446 22.20 22.15 56.91
N SER A 447 23.26 21.93 57.69
CA SER A 447 24.20 22.99 58.06
C SER A 447 25.00 23.49 56.84
N LEU A 448 25.53 24.72 56.91
CA LEU A 448 26.33 25.32 55.82
C LEU A 448 27.54 24.46 55.41
N ALA A 449 28.12 23.69 56.33
CA ALA A 449 29.23 22.78 56.03
C ALA A 449 28.78 21.55 55.24
N GLU A 450 27.59 21.02 55.54
CA GLU A 450 27.01 19.84 54.89
C GLU A 450 26.40 20.16 53.52
N GLN A 451 25.92 21.39 53.32
CA GLN A 451 25.36 21.85 52.05
C GLN A 451 26.37 21.76 50.89
N ASN A 452 27.67 21.89 51.16
CA ASN A 452 28.72 21.74 50.14
C ASN A 452 28.89 20.31 49.62
N LEU A 453 28.31 19.32 50.30
CA LEU A 453 28.41 17.90 49.93
C LEU A 453 27.24 17.41 49.06
N TYR A 454 26.16 18.19 48.93
CA TYR A 454 24.94 17.73 48.27
C TYR A 454 24.46 18.70 47.20
N HIS A 455 23.71 18.19 46.23
CA HIS A 455 23.10 18.98 45.15
C HIS A 455 21.57 19.03 45.30
N PRO A 456 20.94 20.22 45.45
CA PRO A 456 19.50 20.32 45.66
C PRO A 456 18.72 20.09 44.37
N ILE A 457 17.71 19.22 44.43
CA ILE A 457 16.70 19.01 43.39
C ILE A 457 15.35 19.48 43.91
N HIS A 458 14.63 20.20 43.06
CA HIS A 458 13.28 20.69 43.36
C HIS A 458 12.22 19.78 42.71
N ALA A 459 11.04 19.69 43.31
CA ALA A 459 9.95 18.81 42.82
C ALA A 459 9.17 19.37 41.61
N ARG A 460 9.52 20.56 41.10
CA ARG A 460 8.79 21.16 39.96
C ARG A 460 9.18 20.45 38.67
N TYR A 461 8.18 20.27 37.81
CA TYR A 461 8.36 19.63 36.52
C TYR A 461 7.51 20.30 35.45
N THR A 462 7.84 20.03 34.19
CA THR A 462 7.02 20.44 33.05
C THR A 462 6.20 19.24 32.57
N PRO A 463 4.86 19.21 32.76
CA PRO A 463 4.04 18.12 32.25
C PRO A 463 4.02 18.13 30.73
N LEU A 464 4.08 16.95 30.13
CA LEU A 464 4.00 16.73 28.69
C LEU A 464 2.82 15.81 28.39
N LYS A 465 2.03 16.14 27.35
CA LYS A 465 1.00 15.24 26.83
C LYS A 465 1.57 14.17 25.90
N HIS A 466 2.65 14.51 25.21
CA HIS A 466 3.30 13.67 24.21
C HIS A 466 4.82 13.76 24.35
N HIS A 467 5.51 12.67 24.06
CA HIS A 467 6.96 12.61 23.99
C HIS A 467 7.38 11.73 22.81
N CYS A 468 8.29 12.22 21.98
CA CYS A 468 8.81 11.45 20.85
C CYS A 468 10.22 10.96 21.17
N ASN A 469 10.43 9.64 21.07
CA ASN A 469 11.75 9.03 21.21
C ASN A 469 11.98 8.05 20.06
N ALA A 470 13.13 8.17 19.38
CA ALA A 470 13.52 7.35 18.23
C ALA A 470 12.43 7.24 17.12
N GLY A 471 11.67 8.32 16.90
CA GLY A 471 10.58 8.36 15.92
C GLY A 471 9.28 7.68 16.35
N ILE A 472 9.17 7.26 17.62
CA ILE A 472 7.93 6.74 18.22
C ILE A 472 7.36 7.81 19.16
N THR A 473 6.09 8.14 18.96
CA THR A 473 5.37 9.08 19.82
C THR A 473 4.67 8.32 20.94
N TYR A 474 5.04 8.62 22.17
CA TYR A 474 4.39 8.21 23.40
C TYR A 474 3.44 9.31 23.85
N SER A 475 2.32 8.94 24.45
CA SER A 475 1.29 9.90 24.91
C SER A 475 0.71 9.45 26.24
N THR A 476 0.22 10.39 27.04
CA THR A 476 -0.57 10.02 28.22
C THR A 476 -1.88 9.36 27.78
N LEU A 477 -2.45 8.47 28.61
CA LEU A 477 -3.72 7.79 28.34
C LEU A 477 -4.84 8.78 28.01
N GLN A 478 -4.89 9.90 28.74
CA GLN A 478 -5.87 10.96 28.51
C GLN A 478 -5.68 11.67 27.16
N ALA A 479 -4.44 11.83 26.69
CA ALA A 479 -4.15 12.54 25.45
C ALA A 479 -4.34 11.63 24.22
N ASN A 480 -3.85 10.40 24.27
CA ASN A 480 -4.04 9.41 23.21
C ASN A 480 -3.85 7.97 23.74
N PRO A 481 -4.94 7.21 23.94
CA PRO A 481 -4.87 5.82 24.43
C PRO A 481 -4.05 4.87 23.55
N CYS A 482 -3.95 5.15 22.25
CA CYS A 482 -3.23 4.28 21.33
C CYS A 482 -1.70 4.35 21.48
N ASN A 483 -1.20 5.46 22.03
CA ASN A 483 0.24 5.71 22.23
C ASN A 483 0.64 5.67 23.71
N SER A 484 -0.24 5.19 24.59
CA SER A 484 -0.04 5.22 26.04
C SER A 484 0.38 3.87 26.62
N VAL A 485 0.54 2.82 25.83
CA VAL A 485 0.96 1.49 26.33
C VAL A 485 2.46 1.32 26.10
N VAL A 486 3.18 0.90 27.14
CA VAL A 486 4.63 0.65 27.10
C VAL A 486 4.95 -0.74 27.61
N LYS A 487 6.00 -1.35 27.06
CA LYS A 487 6.59 -2.57 27.59
C LYS A 487 7.63 -2.19 28.64
N LEU A 488 7.51 -2.73 29.84
CA LEU A 488 8.45 -2.52 30.94
C LEU A 488 9.67 -3.45 30.79
N ASN A 489 10.78 -3.08 31.44
CA ASN A 489 12.01 -3.87 31.42
C ASN A 489 11.80 -5.22 32.14
N ALA A 490 12.62 -6.22 31.81
CA ALA A 490 12.62 -7.56 32.41
C ALA A 490 12.95 -7.58 33.92
N THR A 491 13.31 -6.43 34.51
CA THR A 491 13.43 -6.26 35.96
C THR A 491 12.09 -6.32 36.68
N PHE A 492 10.97 -6.16 35.95
CA PHE A 492 9.62 -6.33 36.49
C PHE A 492 9.18 -7.80 36.36
N PRO A 493 8.39 -8.34 37.33
CA PRO A 493 7.84 -9.68 37.24
C PRO A 493 7.03 -9.90 35.95
N ASP A 494 6.98 -11.12 35.45
CA ASP A 494 6.36 -11.45 34.15
C ASP A 494 4.89 -11.00 34.04
N PHE A 495 4.17 -10.95 35.15
CA PHE A 495 2.77 -10.48 35.21
C PHE A 495 2.61 -8.96 35.05
N HIS A 496 3.70 -8.19 35.07
CA HIS A 496 3.73 -6.73 34.96
C HIS A 496 4.62 -6.24 33.80
N GLN A 497 4.74 -7.01 32.72
CA GLN A 497 5.59 -6.63 31.59
C GLN A 497 5.07 -5.43 30.77
N PHE A 498 3.85 -4.95 31.05
CA PHE A 498 3.24 -3.83 30.33
C PHE A 498 2.67 -2.81 31.31
N GLY A 499 2.79 -1.53 30.96
CA GLY A 499 2.29 -0.42 31.73
C GLY A 499 1.54 0.59 30.86
N VAL A 500 0.73 1.43 31.49
CA VAL A 500 0.04 2.54 30.85
C VAL A 500 0.66 3.85 31.32
N ILE A 501 0.91 4.76 30.39
CA ILE A 501 1.44 6.09 30.67
C ILE A 501 0.30 6.96 31.19
N GLU A 502 0.30 7.23 32.48
CA GLU A 502 -0.59 8.22 33.08
C GLU A 502 -0.04 9.64 32.90
N ASN A 503 1.24 9.83 33.20
CA ASN A 503 1.91 11.13 33.17
C ASN A 503 3.25 11.04 32.44
N ILE A 504 3.54 12.06 31.63
CA ILE A 504 4.87 12.30 31.06
C ILE A 504 5.32 13.66 31.56
N PHE A 505 6.58 13.79 31.94
CA PHE A 505 7.14 15.07 32.34
C PHE A 505 8.60 15.23 31.94
N GLN A 506 9.01 16.48 31.84
CA GLN A 506 10.41 16.87 31.75
C GLN A 506 10.81 17.55 33.06
N HIS A 507 11.91 17.08 33.64
CA HIS A 507 12.56 17.70 34.78
C HIS A 507 13.89 18.33 34.32
N SER A 508 14.29 19.43 34.93
CA SER A 508 15.55 20.10 34.65
C SER A 508 16.24 20.43 35.96
N TYR A 509 17.47 19.97 36.13
CA TYR A 509 18.31 20.28 37.27
C TYR A 509 19.64 20.86 36.79
N GLY A 510 20.19 21.80 37.53
CA GLY A 510 21.50 22.37 37.22
C GLY A 510 22.60 21.43 37.69
N LEU A 511 23.52 21.08 36.80
CA LEU A 511 24.89 20.78 37.21
C LEU A 511 25.49 22.13 37.57
N THR A 512 25.50 22.48 38.84
CA THR A 512 26.25 23.68 39.28
C THR A 512 27.72 23.46 38.93
N ASN A 513 28.16 24.04 37.81
CA ASN A 513 29.57 24.35 37.62
C ASN A 513 29.98 25.19 38.82
N GLN A 514 30.88 24.64 39.62
CA GLN A 514 31.63 25.41 40.61
C GLN A 514 32.22 26.63 39.89
N ALA A 515 31.92 27.81 40.44
CA ALA A 515 32.49 29.08 40.02
C ALA A 515 34.00 29.12 40.30
#